data_AF-A0A0C3JAF4-F1
#
_entry.id   AF-A0A0C3JAF4-F1
#
_cell.length_a   1.000
_cell.length_b   1.000
_cell.length_c   1.000
_cell.angle_alpha   90.00
_cell.angle_beta   90.00
_cell.angle_gamma   90.00
#
_symmetry.space_group_name_H-M   'P 1'
#
loop_
_entity.id
_entity.type
_entity.pdbx_description
1 polymer ?
#
loop_
_entity_poly.entity_id
_entity_poly.type
_entity_poly.pdbx_seq_one_letter_code
_entity_poly.pdbx_strand_id
1 'polypeptide(L)'
;MTSVDVPEQVSSDYIPFADKAKHSPNVPALNPDLYSLSPDEAAFFKTAIGIDDDDELKAHILSVQEKAWKVAPWGCIYVFGFLRISIVHRPEYQEIIKIGRERQNAILLDIGCCLATESRRVAADGFPAHNIVASDLKQGYLDLSHVLFRTSKETYPGHFI
;
A
#
# COMPACT_ATOMS: atom_id res chain seq x y z
N MET A 1 36.76 10.33 41.05
CA MET A 1 36.36 9.29 40.09
C MET A 1 34.88 9.05 40.29
N THR A 2 33.93 9.40 39.44
CA THR A 2 33.90 10.13 38.16
C THR A 2 32.47 10.65 38.07
N SER A 3 32.32 11.95 37.75
CA SER A 3 31.06 12.49 37.22
C SER A 3 30.62 11.59 36.09
N VAL A 4 29.41 11.04 36.16
CA VAL A 4 28.79 10.42 34.99
C VAL A 4 28.05 11.54 34.30
N ASP A 5 28.71 12.09 33.29
CA ASP A 5 28.17 13.13 32.44
C ASP A 5 26.91 12.60 31.76
N VAL A 6 25.78 13.26 32.02
CA VAL A 6 24.52 13.06 31.30
C VAL A 6 24.72 13.67 29.91
N PRO A 7 24.59 12.90 28.81
CA PRO A 7 24.70 13.49 27.49
C PRO A 7 23.58 14.50 27.28
N GLU A 8 24.06 15.71 27.02
CA GLU A 8 23.46 16.89 26.42
C GLU A 8 22.12 16.68 25.68
N GLN A 9 21.22 17.63 25.94
CA GLN A 9 19.87 17.77 25.40
C GLN A 9 19.75 17.38 23.91
N VAL A 10 18.81 16.48 23.63
CA VAL A 10 18.31 16.24 22.28
C VAL A 10 17.65 17.54 21.79
N SER A 11 18.31 18.21 20.85
CA SER A 11 17.82 19.41 20.16
C SER A 11 16.46 19.15 19.52
N SER A 12 15.55 20.14 19.56
CA SER A 12 14.20 20.07 19.00
C SER A 12 14.14 19.86 17.48
N ASP A 13 15.29 19.85 16.81
CA ASP A 13 15.40 19.88 15.36
C ASP A 13 15.66 18.50 14.71
N TYR A 14 15.68 17.42 15.50
CA TYR A 14 15.86 16.07 14.96
C TYR A 14 14.57 15.23 15.05
N ILE A 15 13.69 15.42 14.08
CA ILE A 15 12.62 14.47 13.76
C ILE A 15 13.05 13.74 12.47
N PRO A 16 13.46 12.46 12.52
CA PRO A 16 14.09 11.75 11.40
C PRO A 16 13.15 11.47 10.21
N PHE A 17 11.90 11.88 10.30
CA PHE A 17 10.87 11.70 9.26
C PHE A 17 10.16 13.01 8.85
N ALA A 18 10.62 14.17 9.35
CA ALA A 18 10.01 15.45 9.02
C ALA A 18 10.56 16.01 7.69
N ASP A 19 9.65 16.01 6.71
CA ASP A 19 9.62 16.66 5.41
C ASP A 19 10.81 17.56 5.03
N LYS A 20 11.69 17.00 4.18
CA LYS A 20 12.21 17.72 3.02
C LYS A 20 12.01 16.85 1.80
N ALA A 21 10.76 16.66 1.38
CA ALA A 21 10.50 16.29 -0.01
C ALA A 21 11.15 17.38 -0.88
N LYS A 22 12.37 17.10 -1.37
CA LYS A 22 12.98 17.89 -2.42
C LYS A 22 12.00 17.85 -3.57
N HIS A 23 11.36 18.98 -3.84
CA HIS A 23 10.51 19.15 -5.01
C HIS A 23 11.40 18.86 -6.21
N SER A 24 11.28 17.67 -6.80
CA SER A 24 12.06 17.32 -7.98
C SER A 24 11.54 18.19 -9.11
N PRO A 25 12.32 19.14 -9.65
CA PRO A 25 11.80 20.11 -10.61
C PRO A 25 11.37 19.45 -11.94
N ASN A 26 11.67 18.16 -12.14
CA ASN A 26 11.32 17.38 -13.32
C ASN A 26 10.63 16.07 -12.92
N VAL A 27 9.37 16.15 -12.51
CA VAL A 27 8.51 14.98 -12.38
C VAL A 27 8.08 14.53 -13.78
N PRO A 28 8.36 13.30 -14.22
CA PRO A 28 8.00 12.85 -15.56
C PRO A 28 6.47 12.81 -15.74
N ALA A 29 5.99 12.99 -16.98
CA ALA A 29 4.60 12.72 -17.30
C ALA A 29 4.30 11.23 -17.15
N LEU A 30 3.12 10.89 -16.62
CA LEU A 30 2.66 9.50 -16.52
C LEU A 30 2.65 8.83 -17.89
N ASN A 31 3.06 7.56 -17.92
CA ASN A 31 3.08 6.77 -19.14
C ASN A 31 2.10 5.59 -19.01
N PRO A 32 0.92 5.64 -19.66
CA PRO A 32 -0.07 4.58 -19.58
C PRO A 32 0.39 3.27 -20.24
N ASP A 33 1.43 3.29 -21.08
CA ASP A 33 1.98 2.08 -21.72
C ASP A 33 2.75 1.18 -20.73
N LEU A 34 3.08 1.69 -19.54
CA LEU A 34 3.66 0.89 -18.45
C LEU A 34 2.62 0.01 -17.74
N TYR A 35 1.32 0.25 -17.97
CA TYR A 35 0.27 -0.55 -17.38
C TYR A 35 0.33 -1.99 -17.90
N SER A 36 0.34 -2.93 -16.97
CA SER A 36 0.23 -4.36 -17.27
C SER A 36 -0.21 -5.11 -16.02
N LEU A 37 -1.06 -6.12 -16.20
CA LEU A 37 -1.41 -7.08 -15.18
C LEU A 37 -1.03 -8.48 -15.68
N SER A 38 -0.45 -9.29 -14.82
CA SER A 38 -0.41 -10.74 -15.03
C SER A 38 -1.84 -11.33 -14.94
N PRO A 39 -2.07 -12.56 -15.44
CA PRO A 39 -3.39 -13.19 -15.34
C PRO A 39 -3.92 -13.31 -13.91
N ASP A 40 -3.04 -13.59 -12.94
CA ASP A 40 -3.41 -13.69 -11.51
C ASP A 40 -3.77 -12.32 -10.92
N GLU A 41 -2.97 -11.28 -11.20
CA GLU A 41 -3.29 -9.92 -10.77
C GLU A 41 -4.60 -9.43 -11.40
N ALA A 42 -4.83 -9.69 -12.69
CA ALA A 42 -6.07 -9.35 -13.36
C ALA A 42 -7.28 -10.04 -12.70
N ALA A 43 -7.19 -11.35 -12.46
CA ALA A 43 -8.27 -12.09 -11.78
C ALA A 43 -8.57 -11.53 -10.38
N PHE A 44 -7.54 -11.21 -9.61
CA PHE A 44 -7.69 -10.57 -8.30
C PHE A 44 -8.37 -9.21 -8.41
N PHE A 45 -7.87 -8.31 -9.27
CA PHE A 45 -8.43 -6.97 -9.39
C PHE A 45 -9.86 -6.97 -9.93
N LYS A 46 -10.20 -7.81 -10.90
CA LYS A 46 -11.58 -7.95 -11.38
C LYS A 46 -12.53 -8.34 -10.26
N THR A 47 -12.15 -9.36 -9.48
CA THR A 47 -12.94 -9.85 -8.35
C THR A 47 -13.04 -8.80 -7.23
N ALA A 48 -11.92 -8.20 -6.86
CA ALA A 48 -11.83 -7.30 -5.71
C ALA A 48 -12.46 -5.92 -5.99
N ILE A 49 -12.46 -5.47 -7.24
CA ILE A 49 -13.04 -4.18 -7.67
C ILE A 49 -14.47 -4.38 -8.19
N GLY A 50 -14.82 -5.57 -8.68
CA GLY A 50 -16.11 -5.85 -9.31
C GLY A 50 -16.23 -5.21 -10.69
N ILE A 51 -15.17 -5.29 -11.51
CA ILE A 51 -15.13 -4.84 -12.91
C ILE A 51 -14.55 -5.99 -13.73
N ASP A 52 -15.35 -6.65 -14.56
CA ASP A 52 -14.91 -7.81 -15.35
C ASP A 52 -14.29 -7.43 -16.71
N ASP A 53 -14.67 -6.27 -17.24
CA ASP A 53 -14.16 -5.74 -18.51
C ASP A 53 -12.73 -5.21 -18.35
N ASP A 54 -11.83 -5.63 -19.24
CA ASP A 54 -10.40 -5.28 -19.15
C ASP A 54 -10.14 -3.79 -19.42
N ASP A 55 -10.89 -3.19 -20.35
CA ASP A 55 -10.72 -1.79 -20.71
C ASP A 55 -11.28 -0.87 -19.63
N GLU A 56 -12.43 -1.20 -19.05
CA GLU A 56 -13.01 -0.50 -17.89
C GLU A 56 -12.09 -0.60 -16.66
N LEU A 57 -11.55 -1.81 -16.39
CA LEU A 57 -10.63 -2.02 -15.27
C LEU A 57 -9.35 -1.18 -15.45
N LYS A 58 -8.77 -1.19 -16.65
CA LYS A 58 -7.60 -0.36 -16.99
C LYS A 58 -7.91 1.12 -16.81
N ALA A 59 -9.04 1.61 -17.34
CA ALA A 59 -9.42 3.02 -17.23
C ALA A 59 -9.58 3.46 -15.77
N HIS A 60 -10.21 2.61 -14.93
CA HIS A 60 -10.34 2.86 -13.49
C HIS A 60 -8.97 2.96 -12.80
N ILE A 61 -8.08 2.00 -13.07
CA ILE A 61 -6.73 1.98 -12.50
C ILE A 61 -5.90 3.20 -12.93
N LEU A 62 -5.96 3.60 -14.21
CA LEU A 62 -5.26 4.80 -14.70
C LEU A 62 -5.76 6.07 -14.01
N SER A 63 -7.08 6.21 -13.84
CA SER A 63 -7.69 7.32 -13.08
C SER A 63 -7.22 7.36 -11.62
N VAL A 64 -7.07 6.19 -10.97
CA VAL A 64 -6.50 6.12 -9.61
C VAL A 64 -5.03 6.50 -9.61
N GLN A 65 -4.23 6.03 -10.59
CA GLN A 65 -2.82 6.40 -10.72
C GLN A 65 -2.65 7.91 -10.86
N GLU A 66 -3.44 8.57 -11.71
CA GLU A 66 -3.40 10.03 -11.88
C GLU A 66 -3.68 10.79 -10.58
N LYS A 67 -4.63 10.29 -9.76
CA LYS A 67 -4.92 10.87 -8.45
C LYS A 67 -3.77 10.62 -7.47
N ALA A 68 -3.22 9.41 -7.44
CA ALA A 68 -2.08 9.06 -6.59
C ALA A 68 -0.85 9.88 -6.94
N TRP A 69 -0.61 10.14 -8.23
CA TRP A 69 0.50 10.96 -8.72
C TRP A 69 0.45 12.40 -8.17
N LYS A 70 -0.76 12.94 -7.98
CA LYS A 70 -0.99 14.26 -7.37
C LYS A 70 -0.79 14.28 -5.86
N VAL A 71 -0.94 13.13 -5.18
CA VAL A 71 -0.65 13.00 -3.74
C VAL A 71 0.86 13.05 -3.52
N ALA A 72 1.60 12.17 -4.17
CA ALA A 72 3.04 12.30 -4.32
C ALA A 72 3.54 11.51 -5.55
N PRO A 73 4.51 12.04 -6.31
CA PRO A 73 4.99 11.39 -7.53
C PRO A 73 6.06 10.33 -7.22
N TRP A 74 5.71 9.32 -6.42
CA TRP A 74 6.63 8.25 -6.07
C TRP A 74 6.83 7.28 -7.23
N GLY A 75 8.04 6.72 -7.33
CA GLY A 75 8.38 5.77 -8.40
C GLY A 75 7.43 4.58 -8.49
N CYS A 76 6.92 4.09 -7.35
CA CYS A 76 5.93 3.00 -7.32
C CYS A 76 4.59 3.38 -7.97
N ILE A 77 4.19 4.66 -7.97
CA ILE A 77 3.01 5.12 -8.72
C ILE A 77 3.33 5.17 -10.21
N TYR A 78 4.50 5.71 -10.57
CA TYR A 78 4.92 5.86 -11.97
C TYR A 78 4.91 4.53 -12.74
N VAL A 79 5.51 3.49 -12.15
CA VAL A 79 5.68 2.18 -12.80
C VAL A 79 4.55 1.19 -12.50
N PHE A 80 3.43 1.64 -11.93
CA PHE A 80 2.34 0.76 -11.45
C PHE A 80 2.80 -0.29 -10.44
N GLY A 81 3.83 0.01 -9.65
CA GLY A 81 4.30 -0.86 -8.57
C GLY A 81 3.22 -1.19 -7.54
N PHE A 82 2.27 -0.27 -7.32
CA PHE A 82 1.12 -0.49 -6.45
C PHE A 82 0.15 -1.59 -6.94
N LEU A 83 0.23 -2.03 -8.20
CA LEU A 83 -0.54 -3.16 -8.71
C LEU A 83 0.12 -4.50 -8.44
N ARG A 84 1.42 -4.50 -8.09
CA ARG A 84 2.21 -5.72 -7.94
C ARG A 84 1.94 -6.37 -6.60
N ILE A 85 1.78 -7.68 -6.64
CA ILE A 85 1.44 -8.50 -5.49
C ILE A 85 2.58 -9.50 -5.24
N SER A 86 3.77 -8.98 -5.01
CA SER A 86 5.00 -9.79 -4.89
C SER A 86 5.00 -10.77 -3.71
N ILE A 87 4.25 -10.46 -2.64
CA ILE A 87 4.19 -11.24 -1.42
C ILE A 87 3.71 -12.68 -1.67
N VAL A 88 2.86 -12.91 -2.66
CA VAL A 88 2.32 -14.25 -2.97
C VAL A 88 3.38 -15.21 -3.52
N HIS A 89 4.50 -14.66 -4.01
CA HIS A 89 5.63 -15.44 -4.53
C HIS A 89 6.70 -15.73 -3.47
N ARG A 90 6.52 -15.22 -2.24
CA ARG A 90 7.45 -15.48 -1.13
C ARG A 90 7.26 -16.92 -0.64
N PRO A 91 8.33 -17.67 -0.36
CA PRO A 91 8.21 -19.05 0.11
C PRO A 91 7.45 -19.15 1.45
N GLU A 92 7.45 -18.08 2.25
CA GLU A 92 6.75 -18.01 3.53
C GLU A 92 5.26 -17.64 3.40
N TYR A 93 4.76 -17.34 2.19
CA TYR A 93 3.41 -16.79 2.01
C TYR A 93 2.31 -17.69 2.59
N GLN A 94 2.40 -19.00 2.34
CA GLN A 94 1.43 -19.96 2.87
C GLN A 94 1.47 -20.04 4.40
N GLU A 95 2.65 -19.86 5.00
CA GLU A 95 2.77 -19.80 6.46
C GLU A 95 2.17 -18.50 7.02
N ILE A 96 2.30 -17.37 6.32
CA ILE A 96 1.64 -16.11 6.69
C ILE A 96 0.12 -16.29 6.73
N ILE A 97 -0.46 -16.88 5.69
CA ILE A 97 -1.90 -17.16 5.62
C ILE A 97 -2.33 -18.12 6.73
N LYS A 98 -1.55 -19.19 6.96
CA LYS A 98 -1.79 -20.15 8.03
C LYS A 98 -1.77 -19.50 9.41
N ILE A 99 -0.76 -18.66 9.71
CA ILE A 99 -0.68 -17.89 10.96
C ILE A 99 -1.93 -17.02 11.14
N GLY A 100 -2.37 -16.33 10.09
CA GLY A 100 -3.59 -15.51 10.12
C GLY A 100 -4.85 -16.29 10.46
N ARG A 101 -4.96 -17.54 9.99
CA ARG A 101 -6.11 -18.41 10.22
C ARG A 101 -6.09 -19.12 11.57
N GLU A 102 -4.91 -19.56 12.01
CA GLU A 102 -4.78 -20.47 13.16
C GLU A 102 -4.37 -19.77 14.46
N ARG A 103 -3.55 -18.71 14.38
CA ARG A 103 -3.07 -18.01 15.58
C ARG A 103 -4.06 -16.93 15.97
N GLN A 104 -4.66 -17.09 17.15
CA GLN A 104 -5.57 -16.09 17.71
C GLN A 104 -4.89 -14.72 17.80
N ASN A 105 -5.59 -13.68 17.33
CA ASN A 105 -5.14 -12.29 17.33
C ASN A 105 -3.81 -12.06 16.58
N ALA A 106 -3.52 -12.86 15.56
CA ALA A 106 -2.38 -12.62 14.70
C ALA A 106 -2.56 -11.33 13.91
N ILE A 107 -1.63 -10.38 14.05
CA ILE A 107 -1.61 -9.13 13.30
C ILE A 107 -0.63 -9.23 12.14
N LEU A 108 -1.05 -8.77 10.96
CA LEU A 108 -0.18 -8.53 9.81
C LEU A 108 0.02 -7.02 9.65
N LEU A 109 1.28 -6.62 9.54
CA LEU A 109 1.68 -5.22 9.39
C LEU A 109 2.28 -4.99 8.01
N ASP A 110 1.67 -4.08 7.24
CA ASP A 110 2.08 -3.67 5.90
C ASP A 110 2.56 -2.20 5.95
N ILE A 111 3.87 -1.99 5.90
CA ILE A 111 4.51 -0.67 6.04
C ILE A 111 5.03 -0.19 4.69
N GLY A 112 4.67 1.04 4.33
CA GLY A 112 4.91 1.54 2.97
C GLY A 112 3.94 0.88 1.99
N CYS A 113 2.69 0.68 2.43
CA CYS A 113 1.69 -0.12 1.73
C CYS A 113 1.17 0.53 0.44
N CYS A 114 1.47 1.81 0.20
CA CYS A 114 0.91 2.61 -0.89
C CYS A 114 -0.63 2.53 -0.89
N LEU A 115 -1.22 1.85 -1.89
CA LEU A 115 -2.66 1.66 -2.04
C LEU A 115 -3.17 0.39 -1.32
N ALA A 116 -2.35 -0.24 -0.47
CA ALA A 116 -2.67 -1.43 0.33
C ALA A 116 -3.13 -2.64 -0.51
N THR A 117 -2.61 -2.80 -1.73
CA THR A 117 -2.97 -3.89 -2.64
C THR A 117 -2.57 -5.25 -2.07
N GLU A 118 -1.34 -5.41 -1.57
CA GLU A 118 -0.89 -6.68 -0.98
C GLU A 118 -1.70 -7.03 0.27
N SER A 119 -1.96 -6.07 1.15
CA SER A 119 -2.89 -6.22 2.28
C SER A 119 -4.25 -6.79 1.87
N ARG A 120 -4.84 -6.28 0.78
CA ARG A 120 -6.14 -6.75 0.28
C ARG A 120 -6.06 -8.13 -0.36
N ARG A 121 -4.96 -8.46 -1.02
CA ARG A 121 -4.71 -9.83 -1.50
C ARG A 121 -4.59 -10.81 -0.35
N VAL A 122 -3.78 -10.48 0.65
CA VAL A 122 -3.60 -11.30 1.87
C VAL A 122 -4.94 -11.54 2.58
N ALA A 123 -5.79 -10.51 2.63
CA ALA A 123 -7.17 -10.65 3.13
C ALA A 123 -8.02 -11.60 2.28
N ALA A 124 -8.00 -11.44 0.95
CA ALA A 124 -8.74 -12.29 0.02
C ALA A 124 -8.31 -13.76 0.11
N ASP A 125 -7.02 -14.00 0.36
CA ASP A 125 -6.45 -15.34 0.53
C ASP A 125 -6.66 -15.91 1.95
N GLY A 126 -7.37 -15.18 2.82
CA GLY A 126 -7.94 -15.70 4.07
C GLY A 126 -7.24 -15.27 5.35
N PHE A 127 -6.35 -14.28 5.31
CA PHE A 127 -5.94 -13.58 6.54
C PHE A 127 -7.10 -12.70 7.02
N PRO A 128 -7.47 -12.69 8.32
CA PRO A 128 -8.58 -11.86 8.80
C PRO A 128 -8.31 -10.38 8.55
N ALA A 129 -9.09 -9.74 7.68
CA ALA A 129 -8.86 -8.36 7.26
C ALA A 129 -8.84 -7.36 8.44
N HIS A 130 -9.66 -7.57 9.46
CA HIS A 130 -9.65 -6.76 10.69
C HIS A 130 -8.37 -6.88 11.53
N ASN A 131 -7.51 -7.85 11.23
CA ASN A 131 -6.20 -7.99 11.86
C ASN A 131 -5.06 -7.47 10.98
N ILE A 132 -5.37 -6.84 9.84
CA ILE A 132 -4.37 -6.23 8.97
C ILE A 132 -4.27 -4.75 9.30
N VAL A 133 -3.05 -4.31 9.59
CA VAL A 133 -2.69 -2.90 9.77
C VAL A 133 -1.81 -2.49 8.60
N ALA A 134 -2.27 -1.55 7.78
CA ALA A 134 -1.52 -1.01 6.66
C ALA A 134 -1.23 0.48 6.90
N SER A 135 -0.01 0.90 6.64
CA SER A 135 0.41 2.29 6.85
C SER A 135 1.32 2.79 5.74
N ASP A 136 1.22 4.07 5.47
CA ASP A 136 2.04 4.79 4.50
C ASP A 136 2.21 6.25 4.94
N LEU A 137 3.27 6.93 4.47
CA LEU A 137 3.56 8.31 4.87
C LEU A 137 2.50 9.32 4.40
N LYS A 138 1.73 8.98 3.37
CA LYS A 138 0.71 9.88 2.80
C LYS A 138 -0.68 9.27 2.95
N GLN A 139 -1.50 9.85 3.85
CA GLN A 139 -2.90 9.48 4.05
C GLN A 139 -3.71 9.41 2.74
N GLY A 140 -3.40 10.28 1.77
CA GLY A 140 -4.06 10.28 0.46
C GLY A 140 -3.96 8.96 -0.29
N TYR A 141 -2.92 8.15 -0.08
CA TYR A 141 -2.86 6.80 -0.66
C TYR A 141 -3.80 5.82 0.01
N LEU A 142 -3.97 5.90 1.33
CA LEU A 142 -4.90 5.06 2.08
C LEU A 142 -6.35 5.37 1.67
N ASP A 143 -6.66 6.65 1.46
CA ASP A 143 -7.97 7.08 0.93
C ASP A 143 -8.18 6.58 -0.51
N LEU A 144 -7.13 6.65 -1.35
CA LEU A 144 -7.19 6.13 -2.71
C LEU A 144 -7.24 4.60 -2.79
N SER A 145 -6.82 3.87 -1.75
CA SER A 145 -7.04 2.42 -1.65
C SER A 145 -8.54 2.11 -1.69
N HIS A 146 -9.34 2.88 -0.94
CA HIS A 146 -10.79 2.72 -0.96
C HIS A 146 -11.38 3.03 -2.34
N VAL A 147 -10.87 4.05 -3.02
CA VAL A 147 -11.28 4.37 -4.41
C VAL A 147 -10.93 3.24 -5.37
N LEU A 148 -9.70 2.72 -5.31
CA LEU A 148 -9.24 1.62 -6.17
C LEU A 148 -10.14 0.40 -6.03
N PHE A 149 -10.42 0.00 -4.79
CA PHE A 149 -11.17 -1.22 -4.50
C PHE A 149 -12.68 -1.01 -4.35
N ARG A 150 -13.20 0.19 -4.67
CA ARG A 150 -14.63 0.54 -4.54
C ARG A 150 -15.21 0.19 -3.16
N THR A 151 -14.41 0.44 -2.12
CA THR A 151 -14.78 0.26 -0.71
C THR A 151 -14.82 1.61 0.02
N SER A 152 -15.09 1.57 1.31
CA SER A 152 -15.03 2.68 2.25
C SER A 152 -14.51 2.18 3.60
N LYS A 153 -14.32 3.08 4.57
CA LYS A 153 -13.92 2.70 5.94
C LYS A 153 -14.98 1.84 6.64
N GLU A 154 -16.24 1.99 6.25
CA GLU A 154 -17.36 1.24 6.81
C GLU A 154 -17.52 -0.15 6.18
N THR A 155 -17.07 -0.31 4.93
CA THR A 155 -17.24 -1.57 4.16
C THR A 155 -15.99 -2.42 4.11
N TYR A 156 -14.81 -1.87 4.45
CA TYR A 156 -13.56 -2.62 4.55
C TYR A 156 -13.05 -2.62 6.00
N PRO A 157 -12.90 -3.80 6.63
CA PRO A 157 -12.62 -3.89 8.06
C PRO A 157 -11.12 -3.73 8.43
N GLY A 158 -10.22 -3.59 7.46
CA GLY A 158 -8.79 -3.41 7.74
C GLY A 158 -8.44 -2.04 8.30
N HIS A 159 -7.34 -1.97 9.04
CA HIS A 159 -6.89 -0.76 9.71
C HIS A 159 -5.86 -0.01 8.88
N PHE A 160 -6.21 1.20 8.44
CA PHE A 160 -5.31 2.10 7.70
C PHE A 160 -4.87 3.26 8.61
N ILE A 161 -3.55 3.42 8.78
CA ILE A 161 -2.93 4.39 9.71
C ILE A 161 -1.98 5.33 8.98
#